data_AF-A0A4Q5X9R1-F1
#
_entry.id   AF-A0A4Q5X9R1-F1
#
_cell.length_a   1.000
_cell.length_b   1.000
_cell.length_c   1.000
_cell.angle_alpha   90.00
_cell.angle_beta   90.00
_cell.angle_gamma   90.00
#
_symmetry.space_group_name_H-M   'P 1'
#
loop_
_entity.id
_entity.type
_entity.pdbx_description
1 polymer ?
#
loop_
_entity_poly.entity_id
_entity_poly.type
_entity_poly.pdbx_seq_one_letter_code
_entity_poly.pdbx_strand_id
1 'polypeptide(L)'
;MRALRATALIATALLTGGACSFMAPSDAELLGGVVPSATPPASGGDPGESKGGAGARSSGPNASGGEDDAASPPAAGGQGASASAGGEAAEDFSSLIPQQGLALWLMADHGVGDFDGGVAVWSDFSLNEADAKQSVPSLQPKVVPGPRDLSLLEFDGVDDQLSLSPGFADFSEGLSAFVIGSELSDQPCSSFLHLSKASEEQDVEVGRLHGALHYEVADDDVWGLQNTFGLDQLYLLGVLHEPSKAPVLRLNGTLMIEGPFTALPVVTARTSNFIGRALYNDCEPLHGRIGEIILYSRALTMDEQAVVQGYLQNKWSYEPPVKVKPGPGELPAAN
;
A
#
# COMPACT_ATOMS: atom_id res chain seq x y z
N MET A 1 -3.80 47.68 62.06
CA MET A 1 -2.50 47.01 61.83
C MET A 1 -2.23 46.98 60.32
N ARG A 2 -1.07 46.46 59.88
CA ARG A 2 -0.72 46.29 58.45
C ARG A 2 -1.85 45.52 57.73
N ALA A 3 -2.37 45.87 56.54
CA ALA A 3 -1.75 46.36 55.30
C ALA A 3 -0.94 45.28 54.56
N LEU A 4 -1.49 44.75 53.46
CA LEU A 4 -0.75 44.50 52.22
C LEU A 4 -1.74 44.36 51.05
N ARG A 5 -1.50 45.10 49.95
CA ARG A 5 -1.89 44.69 48.59
C ARG A 5 -0.66 44.02 47.98
N ALA A 6 -0.85 43.03 47.12
CA ALA A 6 0.21 42.48 46.28
C ALA A 6 -0.28 42.40 44.82
N THR A 7 0.46 43.05 43.92
CA THR A 7 0.20 43.08 42.48
C THR A 7 1.48 42.66 41.76
N ALA A 8 1.47 41.46 41.16
CA ALA A 8 2.53 40.88 40.32
C ALA A 8 2.03 39.51 39.80
N LEU A 9 2.37 39.01 38.62
CA LEU A 9 3.06 39.59 37.47
C LEU A 9 2.57 38.85 36.21
N ILE A 10 2.35 39.54 35.09
CA ILE A 10 2.22 38.88 33.77
C ILE A 10 3.52 39.14 33.02
N ALA A 11 4.25 38.07 32.69
CA ALA A 11 5.52 38.14 31.99
C ALA A 11 5.30 37.94 30.48
N THR A 12 5.19 39.03 29.73
CA THR A 12 5.18 38.99 28.26
C THR A 12 6.61 38.76 27.75
N ALA A 13 6.89 37.59 27.20
CA ALA A 13 8.14 37.32 26.52
C ALA A 13 8.03 37.70 25.03
N LEU A 14 8.69 38.79 24.62
CA LEU A 14 9.04 38.99 23.21
C LEU A 14 10.28 38.16 22.89
N LEU A 15 10.23 37.39 21.81
CA LEU A 15 11.42 36.88 21.13
C LEU A 15 11.44 37.44 19.71
N THR A 16 12.53 38.12 19.36
CA THR A 16 12.67 38.90 18.13
C THR A 16 13.88 38.46 17.32
N GLY A 17 13.69 38.21 16.03
CA GLY A 17 14.77 38.14 15.04
C GLY A 17 15.28 36.71 14.77
N GLY A 18 15.25 36.32 13.49
CA GLY A 18 15.69 35.00 13.04
C GLY A 18 15.26 34.64 11.61
N ALA A 19 15.16 35.62 10.70
CA ALA A 19 14.72 35.36 9.33
C ALA A 19 15.90 34.86 8.47
N CYS A 20 15.90 33.56 8.17
CA CYS A 20 16.82 32.96 7.19
C CYS A 20 16.13 32.87 5.82
N SER A 21 16.29 33.91 4.99
CA SER A 21 15.95 33.80 3.56
C SER A 21 16.92 32.85 2.88
N PHE A 22 16.44 31.72 2.37
CA PHE A 22 17.18 30.97 1.35
C PHE A 22 17.10 31.74 0.02
N MET A 23 18.25 31.93 -0.59
CA MET A 23 18.46 32.84 -1.72
C MET A 23 19.01 32.03 -2.89
N ALA A 24 18.27 32.00 -4.00
CA ALA A 24 18.63 31.19 -5.15
C ALA A 24 19.95 31.68 -5.80
N PRO A 25 20.87 30.77 -6.17
CA PRO A 25 22.07 31.14 -6.91
C PRO A 25 21.73 31.37 -8.39
N SER A 26 21.69 32.63 -8.81
CA SER A 26 21.66 33.01 -10.23
C SER A 26 23.07 33.03 -10.83
N ASP A 27 23.23 32.41 -11.99
CA ASP A 27 24.25 32.61 -13.04
C ASP A 27 25.65 33.12 -12.65
N ALA A 28 26.66 32.28 -12.89
CA ALA A 28 28.04 32.70 -13.09
C ALA A 28 28.51 32.24 -14.48
N GLU A 29 29.02 33.17 -15.30
CA GLU A 29 29.50 32.88 -16.65
C GLU A 29 30.68 31.90 -16.66
N LEU A 30 30.74 31.03 -17.66
CA LEU A 30 31.96 30.29 -18.00
C LEU A 30 32.20 30.32 -19.52
N LEU A 31 33.42 30.67 -19.89
CA LEU A 31 33.80 31.09 -21.23
C LEU A 31 33.85 29.91 -22.23
N GLY A 32 33.50 30.19 -23.48
CA GLY A 32 33.34 29.17 -24.51
C GLY A 32 34.62 28.44 -24.93
N GLY A 33 34.49 27.14 -25.20
CA GLY A 33 35.52 26.29 -25.82
C GLY A 33 34.92 25.42 -26.91
N VAL A 34 35.39 25.56 -28.15
CA VAL A 34 34.85 24.84 -29.32
C VAL A 34 35.55 23.48 -29.49
N VAL A 35 34.77 22.41 -29.63
CA VAL A 35 35.20 21.14 -30.23
C VAL A 35 34.07 20.51 -31.06
N PRO A 36 34.37 19.77 -32.15
CA PRO A 36 33.40 19.54 -33.23
C PRO A 36 32.68 18.19 -33.21
N SER A 37 31.68 18.10 -34.08
CA SER A 37 30.90 16.91 -34.46
C SER A 37 31.72 15.69 -34.89
N ALA A 38 31.21 14.48 -34.62
CA ALA A 38 31.55 13.25 -35.31
C ALA A 38 30.31 12.62 -35.97
N THR A 39 30.38 12.34 -37.27
CA THR A 39 29.35 11.63 -38.05
C THR A 39 29.63 10.11 -38.13
N PRO A 40 28.62 9.26 -38.36
CA PRO A 40 28.81 7.82 -38.45
C PRO A 40 29.30 7.37 -39.85
N PRO A 41 30.07 6.26 -39.94
CA PRO A 41 30.36 5.58 -41.20
C PRO A 41 29.28 4.53 -41.54
N ALA A 42 29.09 4.24 -42.83
CA ALA A 42 28.17 3.19 -43.29
C ALA A 42 28.66 2.50 -44.58
N SER A 43 28.32 1.21 -44.71
CA SER A 43 28.33 0.36 -45.93
C SER A 43 29.67 -0.07 -46.56
N GLY A 44 29.67 -1.28 -47.16
CA GLY A 44 30.63 -1.74 -48.17
C GLY A 44 31.19 -3.16 -48.00
N GLY A 45 30.67 -4.15 -48.76
CA GLY A 45 31.32 -5.48 -48.93
C GLY A 45 30.38 -6.68 -49.10
N ASP A 46 30.27 -7.20 -50.32
CA ASP A 46 29.50 -8.37 -50.81
C ASP A 46 30.30 -8.98 -52.01
N PRO A 47 30.07 -10.18 -52.60
CA PRO A 47 29.20 -11.33 -52.23
C PRO A 47 29.93 -12.70 -52.10
N GLY A 48 29.18 -13.77 -51.82
CA GLY A 48 29.67 -15.17 -51.87
C GLY A 48 28.61 -16.22 -52.30
N GLU A 49 28.81 -16.78 -53.50
CA GLU A 49 28.06 -17.91 -54.12
C GLU A 49 28.12 -19.24 -53.33
N SER A 50 27.27 -20.27 -53.51
CA SER A 50 26.09 -20.50 -54.40
C SER A 50 25.30 -21.77 -54.01
N LYS A 51 24.09 -21.96 -54.59
CA LYS A 51 23.34 -23.22 -54.83
C LYS A 51 22.94 -24.09 -53.61
N GLY A 52 21.76 -24.71 -53.56
CA GLY A 52 20.63 -24.75 -54.50
C GLY A 52 19.87 -26.08 -54.40
N GLY A 53 18.56 -26.09 -54.72
CA GLY A 53 17.77 -27.33 -54.75
C GLY A 53 16.26 -27.08 -54.66
N ALA A 54 15.51 -27.44 -55.71
CA ALA A 54 14.05 -27.35 -55.75
C ALA A 54 13.39 -28.73 -55.51
N GLY A 55 12.19 -28.75 -54.93
CA GLY A 55 11.50 -30.00 -54.58
C GLY A 55 10.00 -29.85 -54.30
N ALA A 56 9.22 -29.41 -55.29
CA ALA A 56 7.76 -29.28 -55.16
C ALA A 56 7.00 -30.53 -55.64
N ARG A 57 5.97 -30.96 -54.87
CA ARG A 57 4.81 -31.85 -55.17
C ARG A 57 4.17 -32.29 -53.82
N SER A 58 2.88 -32.60 -53.67
CA SER A 58 1.68 -32.35 -54.50
C SER A 58 0.41 -32.82 -53.75
N SER A 59 -0.72 -32.13 -53.96
CA SER A 59 -2.13 -32.61 -53.99
C SER A 59 -2.69 -33.62 -52.93
N GLY A 60 -3.87 -33.31 -52.37
CA GLY A 60 -4.80 -34.29 -51.76
C GLY A 60 -5.67 -35.02 -52.83
N PRO A 61 -6.94 -35.44 -52.56
CA PRO A 61 -7.76 -35.25 -51.33
C PRO A 61 -8.71 -36.43 -50.92
N ASN A 62 -9.56 -36.20 -49.90
CA ASN A 62 -10.99 -36.57 -49.79
C ASN A 62 -11.51 -37.86 -49.05
N ALA A 63 -12.63 -37.66 -48.32
CA ALA A 63 -13.86 -38.50 -48.12
C ALA A 63 -13.99 -39.72 -47.14
N SER A 64 -14.90 -39.53 -46.16
CA SER A 64 -16.17 -40.28 -45.88
C SER A 64 -16.30 -41.56 -45.01
N GLY A 65 -17.41 -41.61 -44.22
CA GLY A 65 -18.02 -42.77 -43.51
C GLY A 65 -17.47 -43.04 -42.09
N GLY A 66 -18.23 -43.46 -41.05
CA GLY A 66 -19.68 -43.66 -40.78
C GLY A 66 -19.86 -43.95 -39.26
N GLU A 67 -20.96 -43.55 -38.59
CA GLU A 67 -22.12 -44.40 -38.20
C GLU A 67 -21.73 -45.74 -37.50
N ASP A 68 -22.10 -46.11 -36.26
CA ASP A 68 -22.88 -45.52 -35.12
C ASP A 68 -22.33 -46.12 -33.77
N ASP A 69 -22.93 -46.24 -32.56
CA ASP A 69 -24.32 -46.11 -32.04
C ASP A 69 -24.41 -45.98 -30.48
N ALA A 70 -25.56 -45.49 -30.00
CA ALA A 70 -26.34 -45.80 -28.78
C ALA A 70 -25.88 -45.62 -27.28
N ALA A 71 -26.87 -45.13 -26.51
CA ALA A 71 -27.33 -45.53 -25.16
C ALA A 71 -26.70 -44.96 -23.86
N SER A 72 -27.36 -43.93 -23.31
CA SER A 72 -27.73 -43.86 -21.87
C SER A 72 -28.93 -44.80 -21.59
N PRO A 73 -29.48 -45.04 -20.35
CA PRO A 73 -29.69 -44.12 -19.20
C PRO A 73 -29.52 -44.86 -17.82
N PRO A 74 -30.24 -44.58 -16.70
CA PRO A 74 -30.99 -43.39 -16.26
C PRO A 74 -30.57 -42.85 -14.88
N ALA A 75 -31.18 -41.73 -14.46
CA ALA A 75 -31.11 -41.24 -13.08
C ALA A 75 -32.20 -41.88 -12.18
N ALA A 76 -31.91 -42.00 -10.88
CA ALA A 76 -32.89 -42.28 -9.83
C ALA A 76 -32.54 -41.46 -8.57
N GLY A 77 -33.54 -40.85 -7.95
CA GLY A 77 -33.34 -39.98 -6.78
C GLY A 77 -33.49 -40.72 -5.43
N GLY A 78 -32.82 -40.20 -4.40
CA GLY A 78 -32.99 -40.65 -3.01
C GLY A 78 -32.86 -39.47 -2.05
N GLN A 79 -33.93 -39.17 -1.33
CA GLN A 79 -33.93 -38.16 -0.25
C GLN A 79 -33.50 -38.83 1.06
N GLY A 80 -32.55 -38.23 1.80
CA GLY A 80 -32.08 -38.81 3.06
C GLY A 80 -31.26 -37.84 3.92
N ALA A 81 -31.86 -37.39 5.03
CA ALA A 81 -31.22 -36.80 6.21
C ALA A 81 -30.05 -35.80 5.98
N SER A 82 -30.39 -34.50 5.86
CA SER A 82 -29.44 -33.47 6.31
C SER A 82 -29.31 -33.55 7.83
N ALA A 83 -28.11 -33.86 8.32
CA ALA A 83 -27.78 -33.79 9.74
C ALA A 83 -27.22 -32.39 10.03
N SER A 84 -27.99 -31.57 10.74
CA SER A 84 -27.61 -30.19 11.08
C SER A 84 -26.53 -30.17 12.17
N ALA A 85 -25.27 -30.36 11.78
CA ALA A 85 -24.15 -29.87 12.56
C ALA A 85 -24.12 -28.34 12.41
N GLY A 86 -24.43 -27.63 13.49
CA GLY A 86 -24.37 -26.17 13.52
C GLY A 86 -22.93 -25.69 13.53
N GLY A 87 -22.36 -25.49 12.34
CA GLY A 87 -21.37 -24.43 12.19
C GLY A 87 -22.10 -23.11 12.34
N GLU A 88 -21.71 -22.30 13.31
CA GLU A 88 -22.10 -20.89 13.32
C GLU A 88 -21.57 -20.28 12.03
N ALA A 89 -22.43 -19.61 11.26
CA ALA A 89 -21.95 -18.88 10.10
C ALA A 89 -21.05 -17.76 10.62
N ALA A 90 -19.75 -17.86 10.34
CA ALA A 90 -18.92 -16.67 10.28
C ALA A 90 -19.60 -15.77 9.25
N GLU A 91 -20.24 -14.69 9.72
CA GLU A 91 -21.01 -13.83 8.83
C GLU A 91 -20.08 -13.31 7.75
N ASP A 92 -20.58 -13.23 6.51
CA ASP A 92 -19.81 -12.71 5.39
C ASP A 92 -19.70 -11.19 5.50
N PHE A 93 -18.91 -10.73 6.47
CA PHE A 93 -18.62 -9.32 6.71
C PHE A 93 -17.94 -8.67 5.50
N SER A 94 -17.38 -9.46 4.57
CA SER A 94 -16.86 -8.95 3.29
C SER A 94 -17.99 -8.34 2.44
N SER A 95 -19.18 -8.93 2.46
CA SER A 95 -20.39 -8.41 1.80
C SER A 95 -20.92 -7.09 2.39
N LEU A 96 -20.44 -6.69 3.58
CA LEU A 96 -20.78 -5.42 4.22
C LEU A 96 -19.83 -4.28 3.84
N ILE A 97 -18.68 -4.57 3.21
CA ILE A 97 -17.72 -3.54 2.80
C ILE A 97 -18.34 -2.63 1.74
N PRO A 98 -18.43 -1.30 1.98
CA PRO A 98 -18.99 -0.36 1.02
C PRO A 98 -18.30 -0.45 -0.35
N GLN A 99 -19.02 -0.86 -1.38
CA GLN A 99 -18.43 -1.03 -2.72
C GLN A 99 -18.31 0.30 -3.49
N GLN A 100 -19.11 1.32 -3.15
CA GLN A 100 -19.06 2.61 -3.83
C GLN A 100 -17.77 3.36 -3.46
N GLY A 101 -16.96 3.71 -4.47
CA GLY A 101 -15.70 4.43 -4.29
C GLY A 101 -14.59 3.58 -3.67
N LEU A 102 -14.74 2.25 -3.59
CA LEU A 102 -13.67 1.34 -3.19
C LEU A 102 -12.59 1.35 -4.29
N ALA A 103 -11.39 1.83 -3.95
CA ALA A 103 -10.31 2.09 -4.88
C ALA A 103 -9.26 0.97 -4.92
N LEU A 104 -9.03 0.30 -3.78
CA LEU A 104 -8.14 -0.84 -3.62
C LEU A 104 -8.61 -1.67 -2.42
N TRP A 105 -8.59 -3.00 -2.54
CA TRP A 105 -8.84 -3.92 -1.43
C TRP A 105 -7.94 -5.15 -1.53
N LEU A 106 -6.93 -5.24 -0.66
CA LEU A 106 -5.92 -6.30 -0.65
C LEU A 106 -5.94 -7.03 0.70
N MET A 107 -6.00 -8.36 0.68
CA MET A 107 -6.17 -9.23 1.86
C MET A 107 -5.07 -10.30 1.91
N ALA A 108 -4.18 -10.31 2.91
CA ALA A 108 -3.03 -11.22 2.91
C ALA A 108 -3.43 -12.70 3.08
N ASP A 109 -4.65 -12.94 3.56
CA ASP A 109 -5.32 -14.24 3.66
C ASP A 109 -6.11 -14.65 2.40
N HIS A 110 -6.29 -13.77 1.42
CA HIS A 110 -7.08 -14.04 0.21
C HIS A 110 -6.50 -13.40 -1.06
N GLY A 111 -6.34 -14.19 -2.14
CA GLY A 111 -5.86 -13.68 -3.44
C GLY A 111 -4.34 -13.42 -3.51
N VAL A 112 -3.58 -13.97 -2.57
CA VAL A 112 -2.11 -14.03 -2.65
C VAL A 112 -1.69 -15.18 -3.59
N GLY A 113 -0.74 -14.90 -4.48
CA GLY A 113 -0.21 -15.83 -5.47
C GLY A 113 1.32 -15.93 -5.40
N ASP A 114 1.81 -17.11 -5.00
CA ASP A 114 3.22 -17.35 -4.71
C ASP A 114 4.07 -17.64 -5.96
N PHE A 115 5.36 -17.32 -5.85
CA PHE A 115 6.44 -17.75 -6.74
C PHE A 115 7.69 -18.07 -5.92
N ASP A 116 8.13 -19.33 -5.94
CA ASP A 116 9.34 -19.82 -5.24
C ASP A 116 9.43 -19.47 -3.73
N GLY A 117 8.29 -19.22 -3.08
CA GLY A 117 8.17 -18.87 -1.66
C GLY A 117 8.05 -17.37 -1.34
N GLY A 118 8.13 -16.49 -2.35
CA GLY A 118 7.73 -15.08 -2.26
C GLY A 118 6.38 -14.83 -2.93
N VAL A 119 5.76 -13.68 -2.64
CA VAL A 119 4.48 -13.26 -3.26
C VAL A 119 4.75 -12.53 -4.58
N ALA A 120 4.30 -13.12 -5.69
CA ALA A 120 4.39 -12.51 -7.02
C ALA A 120 3.16 -11.67 -7.39
N VAL A 121 2.00 -12.01 -6.83
CA VAL A 121 0.72 -11.32 -7.06
C VAL A 121 -0.04 -11.23 -5.74
N TRP A 122 -0.62 -10.06 -5.47
CA TRP A 122 -1.62 -9.85 -4.43
C TRP A 122 -2.85 -9.23 -5.09
N SER A 123 -3.93 -9.99 -5.23
CA SER A 123 -5.08 -9.58 -6.03
C SER A 123 -5.99 -8.57 -5.35
N ASP A 124 -6.48 -7.62 -6.16
CA ASP A 124 -7.42 -6.59 -5.73
C ASP A 124 -8.86 -7.09 -5.79
N PHE A 125 -9.58 -6.93 -4.67
CA PHE A 125 -11.00 -7.25 -4.54
C PHE A 125 -11.91 -6.04 -4.76
N SER A 126 -11.36 -4.87 -5.13
CA SER A 126 -12.13 -3.74 -5.67
C SER A 126 -12.54 -3.98 -7.13
N LEU A 127 -13.48 -3.16 -7.62
CA LEU A 127 -13.91 -3.19 -9.03
C LEU A 127 -12.90 -2.59 -10.02
N ASN A 128 -11.69 -2.21 -9.56
CA ASN A 128 -10.63 -1.66 -10.41
C ASN A 128 -9.61 -2.71 -10.89
N GLU A 129 -9.64 -3.94 -10.34
CA GLU A 129 -8.71 -5.04 -10.67
C GLU A 129 -7.22 -4.63 -10.55
N ALA A 130 -6.92 -3.75 -9.58
CA ALA A 130 -5.62 -3.13 -9.38
C ALA A 130 -4.63 -4.05 -8.63
N ASP A 131 -4.48 -5.31 -9.06
CA ASP A 131 -3.56 -6.28 -8.43
C ASP A 131 -2.16 -5.69 -8.20
N ALA A 132 -1.59 -5.91 -7.02
CA ALA A 132 -0.19 -5.60 -6.73
C ALA A 132 0.71 -6.76 -7.19
N LYS A 133 1.82 -6.46 -7.86
CA LYS A 133 2.63 -7.46 -8.60
C LYS A 133 4.13 -7.25 -8.41
N GLN A 134 4.88 -8.35 -8.34
CA GLN A 134 6.34 -8.38 -8.31
C GLN A 134 6.88 -9.58 -9.09
N SER A 135 7.69 -9.34 -10.12
CA SER A 135 8.24 -10.38 -10.99
C SER A 135 9.67 -10.81 -10.67
N VAL A 136 10.37 -10.11 -9.75
CA VAL A 136 11.73 -10.42 -9.33
C VAL A 136 11.70 -11.12 -7.97
N PRO A 137 12.06 -12.42 -7.85
CA PRO A 137 11.86 -13.19 -6.61
C PRO A 137 12.62 -12.68 -5.38
N SER A 138 13.73 -11.94 -5.58
CA SER A 138 14.46 -11.34 -4.46
C SER A 138 13.79 -10.10 -3.87
N LEU A 139 12.77 -9.54 -4.54
CA LEU A 139 12.03 -8.34 -4.12
C LEU A 139 10.61 -8.71 -3.61
N GLN A 140 10.34 -9.99 -3.37
CA GLN A 140 9.00 -10.49 -3.07
C GLN A 140 8.78 -10.64 -1.55
N PRO A 141 7.82 -9.90 -0.96
CA PRO A 141 7.42 -10.12 0.42
C PRO A 141 6.88 -11.55 0.60
N LYS A 142 6.96 -12.07 1.82
CA LYS A 142 6.76 -13.49 2.11
C LYS A 142 5.48 -13.71 2.91
N VAL A 143 4.77 -14.79 2.62
CA VAL A 143 3.60 -15.19 3.41
C VAL A 143 4.05 -15.74 4.76
N VAL A 144 3.59 -15.13 5.85
CA VAL A 144 3.87 -15.59 7.22
C VAL A 144 2.57 -15.75 8.03
N PRO A 145 2.55 -16.61 9.07
CA PRO A 145 1.37 -16.79 9.91
C PRO A 145 1.03 -15.51 10.69
N GLY A 146 -0.26 -15.16 10.71
CA GLY A 146 -0.86 -14.12 11.55
C GLY A 146 -1.80 -14.68 12.61
N PRO A 147 -2.56 -13.80 13.31
CA PRO A 147 -3.56 -14.24 14.28
C PRO A 147 -4.69 -15.07 13.67
N ARG A 148 -5.18 -16.06 14.43
CA ARG A 148 -6.35 -16.91 14.07
C ARG A 148 -6.21 -17.60 12.71
N ASP A 149 -5.01 -18.12 12.44
CA ASP A 149 -4.65 -18.87 11.23
C ASP A 149 -4.81 -18.08 9.91
N LEU A 150 -4.94 -16.75 9.98
CA LEU A 150 -4.82 -15.84 8.84
C LEU A 150 -3.35 -15.71 8.41
N SER A 151 -3.14 -15.27 7.17
CA SER A 151 -1.81 -14.94 6.64
C SER A 151 -1.50 -13.44 6.75
N LEU A 152 -0.22 -13.09 6.80
CA LEU A 152 0.30 -11.73 6.67
C LEU A 152 1.37 -11.73 5.57
N LEU A 153 1.57 -10.59 4.90
CA LEU A 153 2.73 -10.39 4.03
C LEU A 153 3.85 -9.69 4.81
N GLU A 154 4.97 -10.36 5.01
CA GLU A 154 6.18 -9.83 5.65
C GLU A 154 7.14 -9.26 4.60
N PHE A 155 7.58 -8.02 4.83
CA PHE A 155 8.55 -7.29 4.04
C PHE A 155 9.84 -7.19 4.86
N ASP A 156 10.99 -7.52 4.27
CA ASP A 156 12.25 -7.75 4.99
C ASP A 156 13.05 -6.50 5.38
N GLY A 157 12.62 -5.31 4.92
CA GLY A 157 13.32 -4.05 5.18
C GLY A 157 14.53 -3.76 4.30
N VAL A 158 14.79 -4.57 3.29
CA VAL A 158 15.96 -4.45 2.40
C VAL A 158 15.56 -3.99 1.01
N ASP A 159 14.69 -4.74 0.33
CA ASP A 159 14.21 -4.41 -1.02
C ASP A 159 12.83 -5.02 -1.41
N ASP A 160 12.19 -5.80 -0.52
CA ASP A 160 10.84 -6.34 -0.70
C ASP A 160 9.80 -5.24 -1.06
N GLN A 161 9.06 -5.43 -2.17
CA GLN A 161 8.05 -4.49 -2.65
C GLN A 161 7.05 -5.13 -3.62
N LEU A 162 5.81 -4.64 -3.64
CA LEU A 162 4.85 -4.91 -4.72
C LEU A 162 4.55 -3.62 -5.49
N SER A 163 4.35 -3.72 -6.81
CA SER A 163 3.97 -2.61 -7.69
C SER A 163 2.51 -2.70 -8.12
N LEU A 164 1.79 -1.59 -8.07
CA LEU A 164 0.39 -1.45 -8.51
C LEU A 164 0.36 -0.84 -9.93
N SER A 165 -0.71 -1.13 -10.67
CA SER A 165 -0.91 -0.53 -12.00
C SER A 165 -1.19 0.98 -11.94
N PRO A 166 -0.96 1.75 -13.03
CA PRO A 166 -1.35 3.17 -13.08
C PRO A 166 -2.85 3.36 -12.87
N GLY A 167 -3.23 4.32 -12.02
CA GLY A 167 -4.61 4.47 -11.55
C GLY A 167 -4.78 5.61 -10.55
N PHE A 168 -5.64 5.40 -9.54
CA PHE A 168 -5.80 6.25 -8.35
C PHE A 168 -5.89 7.75 -8.67
N ALA A 169 -6.71 8.07 -9.68
CA ALA A 169 -6.64 9.36 -10.36
C ALA A 169 -7.46 10.47 -9.69
N ASP A 170 -8.58 10.14 -9.07
CA ASP A 170 -9.56 11.11 -8.56
C ASP A 170 -9.89 10.81 -7.10
N PHE A 171 -9.68 11.81 -6.24
CA PHE A 171 -10.02 11.80 -4.81
C PHE A 171 -10.84 13.06 -4.45
N SER A 172 -11.56 13.64 -5.42
CA SER A 172 -12.30 14.91 -5.24
C SER A 172 -13.46 14.82 -4.24
N GLU A 173 -14.04 13.64 -4.06
CA GLU A 173 -15.04 13.32 -3.02
C GLU A 173 -14.40 12.95 -1.66
N GLY A 174 -13.08 13.11 -1.52
CA GLY A 174 -12.29 12.80 -0.33
C GLY A 174 -11.41 11.56 -0.46
N LEU A 175 -10.86 11.13 0.66
CA LEU A 175 -10.10 9.87 0.80
C LEU A 175 -10.46 9.18 2.12
N SER A 176 -10.42 7.85 2.14
CA SER A 176 -10.38 7.08 3.39
C SER A 176 -9.49 5.85 3.18
N ALA A 177 -8.55 5.61 4.10
CA ALA A 177 -7.63 4.48 4.02
C ALA A 177 -7.60 3.72 5.34
N PHE A 178 -7.47 2.40 5.25
CA PHE A 178 -7.37 1.49 6.38
C PHE A 178 -6.24 0.49 6.10
N VAL A 179 -5.28 0.39 7.02
CA VAL A 179 -4.16 -0.55 6.92
C VAL A 179 -4.08 -1.35 8.20
N ILE A 180 -4.16 -2.68 8.09
CA ILE A 180 -3.76 -3.62 9.14
C ILE A 180 -2.29 -3.93 8.92
N GLY A 181 -1.45 -3.57 9.88
CA GLY A 181 -0.01 -3.79 9.79
C GLY A 181 0.69 -3.82 11.15
N SER A 182 1.99 -4.13 11.12
CA SER A 182 2.90 -4.11 12.27
C SER A 182 4.36 -4.01 11.82
N GLU A 183 5.13 -3.07 12.36
CA GLU A 183 6.55 -2.94 12.08
C GLU A 183 7.39 -3.91 12.93
N LEU A 184 8.48 -4.39 12.34
CA LEU A 184 9.46 -5.27 12.98
C LEU A 184 10.74 -4.52 13.40
N SER A 185 10.90 -3.26 12.99
CA SER A 185 11.90 -2.31 13.53
C SER A 185 11.38 -0.88 13.59
N ASP A 186 12.04 -0.01 14.37
CA ASP A 186 11.66 1.39 14.54
C ASP A 186 12.20 2.26 13.39
N GLN A 187 11.61 2.07 12.21
CA GLN A 187 11.93 2.75 10.97
C GLN A 187 11.51 4.23 10.99
N PRO A 188 12.42 5.21 10.76
CA PRO A 188 12.06 6.62 10.67
C PRO A 188 11.19 6.97 9.46
N CYS A 189 11.33 6.30 8.31
CA CYS A 189 10.60 6.60 7.09
C CYS A 189 10.42 5.35 6.21
N SER A 190 9.26 4.70 6.28
CA SER A 190 8.93 3.54 5.44
C SER A 190 7.44 3.48 5.12
N SER A 191 7.10 2.96 3.94
CA SER A 191 5.73 3.08 3.40
C SER A 191 4.94 1.77 3.45
N PHE A 192 3.64 1.86 3.79
CA PHE A 192 2.70 0.77 3.52
C PHE A 192 2.15 0.88 2.10
N LEU A 193 1.80 2.09 1.65
CA LEU A 193 1.23 2.37 0.34
C LEU A 193 1.67 3.77 -0.14
N HIS A 194 2.47 3.81 -1.21
CA HIS A 194 2.90 5.05 -1.87
C HIS A 194 2.32 5.12 -3.26
N LEU A 195 1.44 6.08 -3.54
CA LEU A 195 0.84 6.30 -4.86
C LEU A 195 1.30 7.66 -5.41
N SER A 196 2.08 7.68 -6.49
CA SER A 196 2.72 8.88 -7.01
C SER A 196 2.57 9.06 -8.52
N LYS A 197 2.69 10.30 -8.98
CA LYS A 197 2.87 10.64 -10.40
C LYS A 197 4.37 10.83 -10.68
N ALA A 198 4.87 10.13 -11.70
CA ALA A 198 6.30 10.11 -12.04
C ALA A 198 7.19 9.76 -10.84
N SER A 199 8.05 10.66 -10.38
CA SER A 199 8.79 10.51 -9.11
C SER A 199 8.45 11.69 -8.24
N GLU A 200 7.60 11.46 -7.24
CA GLU A 200 7.29 12.40 -6.14
C GLU A 200 6.57 13.69 -6.61
N GLU A 201 5.81 13.66 -7.72
CA GLU A 201 5.15 14.89 -8.21
C GLU A 201 3.77 15.20 -7.60
N GLN A 202 2.97 14.20 -7.19
CA GLN A 202 1.54 14.38 -6.81
C GLN A 202 1.06 13.22 -5.93
N ASP A 203 1.58 13.16 -4.72
CA ASP A 203 1.62 11.91 -3.99
C ASP A 203 0.40 11.71 -3.10
N VAL A 204 0.14 10.45 -2.77
CA VAL A 204 -0.78 9.97 -1.73
C VAL A 204 -0.04 8.84 -1.04
N GLU A 205 0.45 9.10 0.17
CA GLU A 205 1.23 8.13 0.95
C GLU A 205 0.50 7.77 2.24
N VAL A 206 0.58 6.49 2.62
CA VAL A 206 0.19 5.99 3.94
C VAL A 206 1.34 5.12 4.44
N GLY A 207 2.03 5.58 5.48
CA GLY A 207 3.34 5.04 5.85
C GLY A 207 3.81 5.50 7.22
N ARG A 208 5.11 5.78 7.32
CA ARG A 208 5.77 6.38 8.48
C ARG A 208 6.62 7.57 8.09
N LEU A 209 6.64 8.57 8.95
CA LEU A 209 7.57 9.69 8.89
C LEU A 209 7.98 10.07 10.32
N HIS A 210 9.28 10.36 10.49
CA HIS A 210 9.90 10.68 11.78
C HIS A 210 9.62 9.61 12.87
N GLY A 211 9.43 8.34 12.48
CA GLY A 211 9.12 7.23 13.37
C GLY A 211 7.68 7.19 13.90
N ALA A 212 6.78 8.03 13.39
CA ALA A 212 5.34 7.97 13.66
C ALA A 212 4.55 7.56 12.39
N LEU A 213 3.30 7.13 12.53
CA LEU A 213 2.41 6.85 11.39
C LEU A 213 2.12 8.14 10.61
N HIS A 214 2.04 8.05 9.29
CA HIS A 214 2.10 9.19 8.37
C HIS A 214 1.03 9.12 7.27
N TYR A 215 0.62 10.30 6.80
CA TYR A 215 -0.22 10.50 5.62
C TYR A 215 0.19 11.78 4.89
N GLU A 216 0.30 11.70 3.56
CA GLU A 216 0.78 12.78 2.70
C GLU A 216 -0.15 13.01 1.50
N VAL A 217 -0.23 14.27 1.05
CA VAL A 217 -0.88 14.68 -0.20
C VAL A 217 0.00 15.71 -0.92
N ALA A 218 0.62 15.31 -2.04
CA ALA A 218 1.63 16.13 -2.72
C ALA A 218 2.72 16.62 -1.73
N ASP A 219 2.87 17.93 -1.51
CA ASP A 219 3.86 18.51 -0.58
C ASP A 219 3.31 18.74 0.85
N ASP A 220 2.04 18.42 1.13
CA ASP A 220 1.35 18.65 2.41
C ASP A 220 1.22 17.35 3.23
N ASP A 221 1.69 17.34 4.48
CA ASP A 221 1.84 16.12 5.29
C ASP A 221 1.25 16.19 6.72
N VAL A 222 1.03 15.02 7.31
CA VAL A 222 0.70 14.86 8.73
C VAL A 222 1.26 13.55 9.30
N TRP A 223 2.08 13.66 10.34
CA TRP A 223 2.55 12.52 11.14
C TRP A 223 1.93 12.48 12.53
N GLY A 224 1.84 11.27 13.07
CA GLY A 224 1.26 10.97 14.37
C GLY A 224 2.17 11.23 15.57
N LEU A 225 1.75 10.69 16.72
CA LEU A 225 2.60 10.66 17.92
C LEU A 225 3.57 9.46 17.84
N GLN A 226 4.86 9.70 18.03
CA GLN A 226 5.89 8.66 18.14
C GLN A 226 5.62 7.71 19.32
N ASN A 227 6.16 6.48 19.28
CA ASN A 227 6.03 5.48 20.36
C ASN A 227 4.56 5.16 20.71
N THR A 228 3.64 5.14 19.73
CA THR A 228 2.20 4.88 19.95
C THR A 228 1.79 3.42 19.87
N PHE A 229 2.59 2.58 19.21
CA PHE A 229 2.41 1.13 19.05
C PHE A 229 3.68 0.38 19.51
N GLY A 230 3.57 -0.95 19.65
CA GLY A 230 4.71 -1.84 19.85
C GLY A 230 5.14 -2.47 18.54
N LEU A 231 6.43 -2.82 18.42
CA LEU A 231 6.91 -3.67 17.32
C LEU A 231 6.33 -5.09 17.45
N ASP A 232 6.18 -5.78 16.32
CA ASP A 232 5.60 -7.15 16.24
C ASP A 232 4.14 -7.25 16.76
N GLN A 233 3.43 -6.12 16.90
CA GLN A 233 2.02 -6.06 17.26
C GLN A 233 1.17 -5.48 16.12
N LEU A 234 0.19 -6.25 15.64
CA LEU A 234 -0.80 -5.74 14.68
C LEU A 234 -1.63 -4.60 15.27
N TYR A 235 -1.89 -3.60 14.45
CA TYR A 235 -2.84 -2.52 14.69
C TYR A 235 -3.58 -2.14 13.40
N LEU A 236 -4.63 -1.33 13.56
CA LEU A 236 -5.32 -0.64 12.46
C LEU A 236 -4.91 0.84 12.40
N LEU A 237 -4.20 1.24 11.35
CA LEU A 237 -4.09 2.64 10.93
C LEU A 237 -5.33 3.01 10.10
N GLY A 238 -6.00 4.09 10.46
CA GLY A 238 -7.09 4.67 9.69
C GLY A 238 -6.82 6.13 9.33
N VAL A 239 -7.07 6.50 8.07
CA VAL A 239 -7.01 7.89 7.56
C VAL A 239 -8.40 8.25 7.04
N LEU A 240 -8.86 9.46 7.36
CA LEU A 240 -10.06 10.09 6.79
C LEU A 240 -9.69 11.51 6.33
N HIS A 241 -9.86 11.81 5.05
CA HIS A 241 -9.69 13.17 4.51
C HIS A 241 -10.99 13.57 3.80
N GLU A 242 -11.79 14.42 4.44
CA GLU A 242 -13.04 14.92 3.87
C GLU A 242 -12.80 16.19 3.01
N PRO A 243 -13.58 16.43 1.95
CA PRO A 243 -13.46 17.64 1.15
C PRO A 243 -13.51 18.92 1.99
N SER A 244 -12.48 19.77 1.83
CA SER A 244 -12.29 21.04 2.55
C SER A 244 -12.17 20.93 4.08
N LYS A 245 -11.82 19.75 4.62
CA LYS A 245 -11.45 19.58 6.04
C LYS A 245 -10.01 19.05 6.15
N ALA A 246 -9.48 19.08 7.37
CA ALA A 246 -8.20 18.47 7.65
C ALA A 246 -8.27 16.93 7.64
N PRO A 247 -7.19 16.23 7.25
CA PRO A 247 -7.11 14.79 7.39
C PRO A 247 -7.01 14.39 8.86
N VAL A 248 -7.66 13.27 9.20
CA VAL A 248 -7.75 12.73 10.55
C VAL A 248 -7.09 11.35 10.57
N LEU A 249 -6.06 11.19 11.40
CA LEU A 249 -5.36 9.93 11.62
C LEU A 249 -5.88 9.25 12.87
N ARG A 250 -6.11 7.94 12.77
CA ARG A 250 -6.61 7.07 13.83
C ARG A 250 -5.71 5.84 13.98
N LEU A 251 -5.54 5.40 15.22
CA LEU A 251 -4.90 4.14 15.57
C LEU A 251 -5.89 3.31 16.39
N ASN A 252 -6.25 2.14 15.88
CA ASN A 252 -7.26 1.25 16.45
C ASN A 252 -8.59 2.00 16.75
N GLY A 253 -9.07 2.73 15.74
CA GLY A 253 -10.25 3.59 15.78
C GLY A 253 -10.14 4.87 16.62
N THR A 254 -9.16 4.93 17.54
CA THR A 254 -8.93 6.09 18.41
C THR A 254 -8.28 7.23 17.63
N LEU A 255 -8.80 8.45 17.79
CA LEU A 255 -8.22 9.68 17.22
C LEU A 255 -6.77 9.85 17.70
N MET A 256 -5.83 9.98 16.78
CA MET A 256 -4.44 10.32 17.07
C MET A 256 -4.15 11.81 16.84
N ILE A 257 -4.44 12.31 15.64
CA ILE A 257 -4.16 13.70 15.24
C ILE A 257 -5.08 14.15 14.09
N GLU A 258 -5.24 15.46 13.95
CA GLU A 258 -5.88 16.16 12.83
C GLU A 258 -4.82 17.06 12.17
N GLY A 259 -4.70 17.02 10.84
CA GLY A 259 -3.61 17.64 10.09
C GLY A 259 -3.71 19.16 9.89
N PRO A 260 -2.63 19.80 9.37
CA PRO A 260 -2.59 21.25 9.17
C PRO A 260 -3.21 21.73 7.84
N PHE A 261 -3.35 20.84 6.85
CA PHE A 261 -3.79 21.15 5.49
C PHE A 261 -5.22 20.68 5.21
N THR A 262 -5.82 21.13 4.09
CA THR A 262 -7.18 20.73 3.65
C THR A 262 -7.29 20.48 2.14
N ALA A 263 -6.16 20.45 1.44
CA ALA A 263 -6.07 20.20 0.01
C ALA A 263 -6.19 18.70 -0.27
N LEU A 264 -7.22 18.31 -1.04
CA LEU A 264 -7.33 16.95 -1.54
C LEU A 264 -6.36 16.69 -2.70
N PRO A 265 -5.96 15.43 -2.94
CA PRO A 265 -5.04 15.09 -4.01
C PRO A 265 -5.59 15.53 -5.37
N VAL A 266 -4.76 16.19 -6.20
CA VAL A 266 -5.25 16.69 -7.50
C VAL A 266 -5.67 15.54 -8.41
N VAL A 267 -6.65 15.81 -9.29
CA VAL A 267 -7.18 14.83 -10.23
C VAL A 267 -6.15 14.56 -11.33
N THR A 268 -5.33 13.52 -11.14
CA THR A 268 -4.29 13.09 -12.07
C THR A 268 -3.93 11.62 -11.85
N ALA A 269 -3.71 10.87 -12.93
CA ALA A 269 -3.37 9.45 -12.83
C ALA A 269 -1.98 9.27 -12.20
N ARG A 270 -1.94 8.45 -11.14
CA ARG A 270 -0.71 8.06 -10.45
C ARG A 270 -0.11 6.84 -11.15
N THR A 271 1.17 6.92 -11.48
CA THR A 271 1.89 6.01 -12.39
C THR A 271 2.96 5.17 -11.70
N SER A 272 3.31 5.55 -10.48
CA SER A 272 4.42 5.00 -9.70
C SER A 272 3.85 4.63 -8.34
N ASN A 273 3.26 3.44 -8.29
CA ASN A 273 2.38 3.01 -7.23
C ASN A 273 2.96 1.75 -6.59
N PHE A 274 3.24 1.79 -5.29
CA PHE A 274 3.99 0.74 -4.60
C PHE A 274 3.41 0.42 -3.21
N ILE A 275 3.68 -0.79 -2.76
CA ILE A 275 3.40 -1.31 -1.42
C ILE A 275 4.71 -1.78 -0.81
N GLY A 276 4.96 -1.42 0.45
CA GLY A 276 6.17 -1.80 1.19
C GLY A 276 7.40 -0.94 0.92
N ARG A 277 7.30 0.16 0.18
CA ARG A 277 8.42 1.08 -0.06
C ARG A 277 7.95 2.50 -0.40
N ALA A 278 8.77 3.47 -0.05
CA ALA A 278 8.64 4.82 -0.56
C ALA A 278 9.28 4.96 -1.97
N LEU A 279 9.09 6.13 -2.59
CA LEU A 279 9.93 6.62 -3.68
C LEU A 279 11.15 7.40 -3.17
N TYR A 280 11.00 8.09 -2.04
CA TYR A 280 12.01 8.94 -1.42
C TYR A 280 13.34 8.21 -1.19
N ASN A 281 14.41 8.73 -1.78
CA ASN A 281 15.75 8.11 -1.82
C ASN A 281 16.39 7.88 -0.44
N ASP A 282 16.02 8.66 0.57
CA ASP A 282 16.53 8.57 1.95
C ASP A 282 15.62 7.76 2.89
N CYS A 283 14.55 7.15 2.37
CA CYS A 283 13.56 6.37 3.14
C CYS A 283 13.68 4.87 2.85
N GLU A 284 13.76 4.06 3.91
CA GLU A 284 13.94 2.62 3.82
C GLU A 284 12.67 1.84 3.37
N PRO A 285 12.83 0.71 2.64
CA PRO A 285 11.74 -0.25 2.43
C PRO A 285 11.20 -0.79 3.76
N LEU A 286 9.94 -1.18 3.79
CA LEU A 286 9.23 -1.60 4.99
C LEU A 286 9.86 -2.86 5.60
N HIS A 287 10.24 -2.78 6.87
CA HIS A 287 10.55 -3.93 7.72
C HIS A 287 9.35 -4.17 8.63
N GLY A 288 8.41 -4.99 8.16
CA GLY A 288 7.08 -5.05 8.75
C GLY A 288 6.18 -6.07 8.08
N ARG A 289 4.95 -6.15 8.59
CA ARG A 289 3.90 -7.01 8.04
C ARG A 289 2.68 -6.20 7.67
N ILE A 290 2.01 -6.61 6.61
CA ILE A 290 0.70 -6.08 6.20
C ILE A 290 -0.29 -7.24 6.15
N GLY A 291 -1.42 -7.10 6.84
CA GLY A 291 -2.54 -8.04 6.75
C GLY A 291 -3.58 -7.62 5.74
N GLU A 292 -3.91 -6.33 5.69
CA GLU A 292 -5.00 -5.84 4.84
C GLU A 292 -4.87 -4.35 4.53
N ILE A 293 -5.13 -3.97 3.28
CA ILE A 293 -5.21 -2.58 2.82
C ILE A 293 -6.59 -2.36 2.19
N ILE A 294 -7.30 -1.33 2.63
CA ILE A 294 -8.56 -0.87 2.03
C ILE A 294 -8.45 0.65 1.78
N LEU A 295 -8.56 1.08 0.52
CA LEU A 295 -8.52 2.48 0.11
C LEU A 295 -9.83 2.89 -0.57
N TYR A 296 -10.29 4.11 -0.30
CA TYR A 296 -11.45 4.73 -0.92
C TYR A 296 -11.09 6.03 -1.63
N SER A 297 -11.66 6.21 -2.83
CA SER A 297 -11.61 7.45 -3.64
C SER A 297 -12.63 8.51 -3.17
N ARG A 298 -13.02 8.45 -1.89
CA ARG A 298 -13.96 9.36 -1.23
C ARG A 298 -13.78 9.31 0.28
N ALA A 299 -14.36 10.27 0.99
CA ALA A 299 -14.62 10.13 2.41
C ALA A 299 -15.72 9.08 2.68
N LEU A 300 -15.48 8.19 3.64
CA LEU A 300 -16.52 7.35 4.24
C LEU A 300 -17.34 8.13 5.27
N THR A 301 -18.65 7.88 5.32
CA THR A 301 -19.51 8.36 6.41
C THR A 301 -19.15 7.66 7.73
N MET A 302 -19.61 8.20 8.88
CA MET A 302 -19.32 7.60 10.19
C MET A 302 -19.82 6.15 10.32
N ASP A 303 -20.98 5.85 9.73
CA ASP A 303 -21.56 4.49 9.75
C ASP A 303 -20.72 3.52 8.90
N GLU A 304 -20.27 3.95 7.72
CA GLU A 304 -19.38 3.17 6.85
C GLU A 304 -18.00 2.95 7.48
N GLN A 305 -17.43 3.99 8.11
CA GLN A 305 -16.20 3.86 8.89
C GLN A 305 -16.35 2.84 10.03
N ALA A 306 -17.51 2.80 10.69
CA ALA A 306 -17.81 1.84 11.75
C ALA A 306 -17.97 0.41 11.21
N VAL A 307 -18.56 0.23 10.02
CA VAL A 307 -18.65 -1.08 9.34
C VAL A 307 -17.26 -1.59 8.97
N VAL A 308 -16.41 -0.77 8.33
CA VAL A 308 -15.05 -1.20 7.94
C VAL A 308 -14.17 -1.49 9.16
N GLN A 309 -14.21 -0.64 10.19
CA GLN A 309 -13.50 -0.91 11.46
C GLN A 309 -14.03 -2.15 12.18
N GLY A 310 -15.35 -2.37 12.18
CA GLY A 310 -15.98 -3.56 12.75
C GLY A 310 -15.55 -4.84 12.06
N TYR A 311 -15.54 -4.85 10.72
CA TYR A 311 -14.99 -5.95 9.92
C TYR A 311 -13.52 -6.23 10.26
N LEU A 312 -12.65 -5.21 10.18
CA LEU A 312 -11.22 -5.40 10.40
C LEU A 312 -10.91 -5.85 11.84
N GLN A 313 -11.61 -5.33 12.84
CA GLN A 313 -11.50 -5.78 14.23
C GLN A 313 -11.97 -7.24 14.38
N ASN A 314 -13.11 -7.58 13.78
CA ASN A 314 -13.68 -8.93 13.81
C ASN A 314 -12.82 -9.96 13.06
N LYS A 315 -12.10 -9.55 12.01
CA LYS A 315 -11.22 -10.40 11.19
C LYS A 315 -9.82 -10.55 11.78
N TRP A 316 -9.13 -9.47 12.10
CA TRP A 316 -7.71 -9.50 12.47
C TRP A 316 -7.43 -9.64 13.97
N SER A 317 -8.41 -9.37 14.84
CA SER A 317 -8.24 -9.46 16.30
C SER A 317 -7.14 -8.56 16.87
N TYR A 318 -6.74 -7.50 16.15
CA TYR A 318 -5.70 -6.59 16.61
C TYR A 318 -6.05 -6.06 18.01
N GLU A 319 -5.11 -6.15 18.94
CA GLU A 319 -5.30 -5.59 20.28
C GLU A 319 -4.87 -4.12 20.28
N PRO A 320 -5.58 -3.22 20.96
CA PRO A 320 -5.09 -1.86 21.21
C PRO A 320 -3.71 -1.92 21.88
N PRO A 321 -2.69 -1.18 21.39
CA PRO A 321 -1.31 -1.38 21.78
C PRO A 321 -1.11 -1.26 23.29
N VAL A 322 -0.70 -2.38 23.90
CA VAL A 322 -0.37 -2.43 25.31
C VAL A 322 0.92 -1.64 25.47
N LYS A 323 0.88 -0.54 26.24
CA LYS A 323 2.04 0.35 26.42
C LYS A 323 3.13 -0.27 27.30
N VAL A 324 3.79 -1.30 26.77
CA VAL A 324 5.06 -1.86 27.27
C VAL A 324 6.18 -1.48 26.30
N LYS A 325 6.64 -0.23 26.40
CA LYS A 325 8.04 0.06 26.13
C LYS A 325 8.85 -0.73 27.17
N PRO A 326 9.73 -1.67 26.79
CA PRO A 326 10.52 -2.42 27.76
C PRO A 326 11.31 -1.44 28.64
N GLY A 327 11.09 -1.50 29.96
CA GLY A 327 11.84 -0.69 30.90
C GLY A 327 13.33 -1.08 30.85
N PRO A 328 14.27 -0.12 30.98
CA PRO A 328 15.69 -0.45 31.15
C PRO A 328 15.91 -1.30 32.42
N GLY A 329 15.85 -2.63 32.27
CA GLY A 329 15.87 -3.60 33.36
C GLY A 329 14.89 -4.78 33.21
N GLU A 330 13.95 -4.76 32.25
CA GLU A 330 12.92 -5.82 32.09
C GLU A 330 13.31 -6.99 31.16
N LEU A 331 14.61 -7.15 30.86
CA LEU A 331 15.09 -8.40 30.29
C LEU A 331 15.03 -9.50 31.37
N PRO A 332 14.30 -10.61 31.17
CA PRO A 332 14.40 -11.75 32.08
C PRO A 332 15.83 -12.29 32.02
N ALA A 333 16.39 -12.64 33.20
CA ALA A 333 17.72 -13.22 33.27
C ALA A 333 17.76 -14.54 32.46
N ALA A 334 18.76 -14.68 31.59
CA ALA A 334 19.00 -15.92 30.86
C ALA A 334 19.32 -17.05 31.84
N ASN A 335 18.67 -18.20 31.64
CA ASN A 335 18.98 -19.48 32.30
C ASN A 335 19.89 -20.32 31.39
#